data_AF-A0A5B7X0J6-F1
#
_entry.id   AF-A0A5B7X0J6-F1
#
_cell.length_a   1.000
_cell.length_b   1.000
_cell.length_c   1.000
_cell.angle_alpha   90.00
_cell.angle_beta   90.00
_cell.angle_gamma   90.00
#
_symmetry.space_group_name_H-M   'P 1'
#
loop_
_entity.id
_entity.type
_entity.pdbx_description
1 polymer ?
#
loop_
_entity_poly.entity_id
_entity_poly.type
_entity_poly.pdbx_seq_one_letter_code
_entity_poly.pdbx_strand_id
1 'polypeptide(L)'
;MKIILFLFLAFLFIHPVKGQTGRDIFLYETTFYFDQNGSPLTEAEFQNALKENPAEFHMWDQIENDSVRVSRLIPKKEKLKVSYPDVFKSVEKITGSSLAGNPVIIIFYDYTNDLCSPASSFNNWDTLRIRKDKRAADNLKRRIQQQYPNVIAYHFFEPGITIEPSQLHKEYFFLDRDHYFRKGLFKTQASCGSIAIIKPGGATIIHHGETAVPVITSSLFE
;
A
#
# COMPACT_ATOMS: atom_id res chain seq x y z
N MET A 1 -33.65 -37.79 11.06
CA MET A 1 -33.28 -37.24 9.73
C MET A 1 -33.51 -35.74 9.79
N LYS A 2 -32.44 -34.93 9.97
CA LYS A 2 -32.51 -33.48 10.13
C LYS A 2 -32.01 -32.82 8.85
N ILE A 3 -32.88 -32.10 8.15
CA ILE A 3 -32.54 -31.32 6.97
C ILE A 3 -32.03 -29.96 7.47
N ILE A 4 -30.73 -29.71 7.33
CA ILE A 4 -30.13 -28.40 7.58
C ILE A 4 -30.26 -27.61 6.27
N LEU A 5 -31.11 -26.58 6.30
CA LEU A 5 -31.35 -25.67 5.20
C LEU A 5 -30.22 -24.62 5.18
N PHE A 6 -29.24 -24.77 4.30
CA PHE A 6 -28.24 -23.73 4.00
C PHE A 6 -28.88 -22.67 3.09
N LEU A 7 -29.22 -21.52 3.66
CA LEU A 7 -29.62 -20.32 2.92
C LEU A 7 -28.36 -19.59 2.44
N PHE A 8 -27.94 -19.89 1.21
CA PHE A 8 -27.00 -19.05 0.45
C PHE A 8 -27.80 -17.89 -0.16
N LEU A 9 -27.71 -16.71 0.44
CA LEU A 9 -28.19 -15.47 -0.17
C LEU A 9 -27.07 -14.91 -1.07
N ALA A 10 -27.09 -15.31 -2.35
CA ALA A 10 -26.28 -14.69 -3.39
C ALA A 10 -27.06 -13.50 -3.98
N PHE A 11 -26.81 -12.30 -3.46
CA PHE A 11 -27.24 -11.07 -4.13
C PHE A 11 -26.19 -10.67 -5.17
N LEU A 12 -26.44 -11.02 -6.43
CA LEU A 12 -25.74 -10.48 -7.59
C LEU A 12 -26.45 -9.18 -8.00
N PHE A 13 -26.03 -8.05 -7.42
CA PHE A 13 -26.32 -6.73 -7.98
C PHE A 13 -25.15 -6.32 -8.88
N ILE A 14 -25.32 -6.46 -10.19
CA ILE A 14 -24.44 -5.83 -11.17
C ILE A 14 -24.93 -4.39 -11.33
N HIS A 15 -24.37 -3.48 -10.54
CA HIS A 15 -24.53 -2.05 -10.79
C HIS A 15 -23.41 -1.55 -11.72
N PRO A 16 -23.74 -0.66 -12.68
CA PRO A 16 -22.72 -0.01 -13.50
C PRO A 16 -21.86 0.87 -12.59
N VAL A 17 -20.55 0.63 -12.61
CA VAL A 17 -19.54 1.43 -11.90
C VAL A 17 -19.54 2.84 -12.48
N LYS A 18 -20.35 3.74 -11.93
CA LYS A 18 -20.19 5.18 -12.12
C LYS A 18 -18.97 5.60 -11.31
N GLY A 19 -17.99 6.20 -11.98
CA GLY A 19 -16.78 6.70 -11.33
C GLY A 19 -17.14 7.65 -10.19
N GLN A 20 -16.81 7.25 -8.96
CA GLN A 20 -16.99 8.07 -7.77
C GLN A 20 -16.12 9.33 -7.88
N THR A 21 -16.76 10.50 -7.88
CA THR A 21 -16.08 11.78 -7.72
C THR A 21 -15.84 12.03 -6.22
N GLY A 22 -14.73 12.68 -5.90
CA GLY A 22 -14.21 12.86 -4.54
C GLY A 22 -15.14 13.53 -3.50
N ARG A 23 -16.33 14.00 -3.89
CA ARG A 23 -17.21 14.83 -3.05
C ARG A 23 -18.34 14.07 -2.35
N ASP A 24 -18.76 12.91 -2.86
CA ASP A 24 -19.88 12.14 -2.28
C ASP A 24 -19.41 11.09 -1.24
N ILE A 25 -18.10 11.04 -0.98
CA ILE A 25 -17.40 10.10 -0.09
C ILE A 25 -17.64 10.39 1.41
N PHE A 26 -18.19 11.54 1.77
CA PHE A 26 -18.32 11.94 3.18
C PHE A 26 -19.64 11.53 3.84
N LEU A 27 -20.46 10.70 3.19
CA LEU A 27 -21.77 10.27 3.68
C LEU A 27 -21.90 8.74 3.61
N TYR A 28 -20.98 8.00 4.24
CA TYR A 28 -21.20 6.56 4.43
C TYR A 28 -22.17 6.33 5.58
N GLU A 29 -23.19 5.51 5.32
CA GLU A 29 -24.24 5.21 6.29
C GLU A 29 -23.73 4.32 7.42
N THR A 30 -22.67 3.53 7.20
CA THR A 30 -22.11 2.64 8.23
C THR A 30 -20.61 2.36 8.02
N THR A 31 -19.84 2.44 9.10
CA THR A 31 -18.45 1.97 9.17
C THR A 31 -18.36 0.77 10.11
N PHE A 32 -17.73 -0.32 9.65
CA PHE A 32 -17.40 -1.48 10.48
C PHE A 32 -15.92 -1.49 10.84
N TYR A 33 -15.63 -1.81 12.10
CA TYR A 33 -14.27 -1.88 12.63
C TYR A 33 -13.94 -3.32 12.99
N PHE A 34 -12.74 -3.77 12.64
CA PHE A 34 -12.27 -5.12 12.94
C PHE A 34 -10.86 -5.10 13.52
N ASP A 35 -10.57 -6.07 14.39
CA ASP A 35 -9.21 -6.37 14.83
C ASP A 35 -8.39 -7.05 13.71
N GLN A 36 -7.12 -7.36 14.00
CA GLN A 36 -6.21 -8.02 13.05
C GLN A 36 -6.61 -9.45 12.65
N ASN A 37 -7.49 -10.10 13.43
CA ASN A 37 -8.00 -11.44 13.18
C ASN A 37 -9.38 -11.43 12.49
N GLY A 38 -9.95 -10.24 12.24
CA GLY A 38 -11.28 -10.07 11.66
C GLY A 38 -12.42 -10.14 12.68
N SER A 39 -12.14 -10.06 13.98
CA SER A 39 -13.18 -9.92 15.00
C SER A 39 -13.74 -8.51 15.02
N PRO A 40 -15.06 -8.31 15.15
CA PRO A 40 -15.65 -6.98 15.18
C PRO A 40 -15.23 -6.20 16.44
N LEU A 41 -15.00 -4.91 16.28
CA LEU A 41 -14.72 -3.94 17.34
C LEU A 41 -15.76 -2.80 17.27
N THR A 42 -15.96 -2.12 18.39
CA THR A 42 -16.54 -0.77 18.38
C THR A 42 -15.53 0.23 17.83
N GLU A 43 -16.01 1.40 17.36
CA GLU A 43 -15.12 2.49 16.93
C GLU A 43 -14.16 2.91 18.06
N ALA A 44 -14.66 3.01 19.30
CA ALA A 44 -13.85 3.40 20.45
C ALA A 44 -12.72 2.39 20.73
N GLU A 45 -13.01 1.09 20.69
CA GLU A 45 -11.99 0.04 20.86
C GLU A 45 -10.93 0.11 19.75
N PHE A 46 -11.37 0.29 18.50
CA PHE A 46 -10.47 0.41 17.36
C PHE A 46 -9.53 1.62 17.47
N GLN A 47 -10.08 2.80 17.78
CA GLN A 47 -9.30 4.02 17.96
C GLN A 47 -8.34 3.92 19.15
N ASN A 48 -8.78 3.30 20.26
CA ASN A 48 -7.92 3.05 21.41
C ASN A 48 -6.76 2.10 21.04
N ALA A 49 -7.03 1.03 20.30
CA ALA A 49 -6.00 0.09 19.87
C ALA A 49 -4.90 0.77 19.04
N LEU A 50 -5.27 1.63 18.09
CA LEU A 50 -4.31 2.42 17.28
C LEU A 50 -3.52 3.40 18.14
N LYS A 51 -4.18 4.08 19.08
CA LYS A 51 -3.56 5.11 19.92
C LYS A 51 -2.61 4.53 20.96
N GLU A 52 -3.00 3.42 21.59
CA GLU A 52 -2.25 2.79 22.68
C GLU A 52 -1.11 1.91 22.14
N ASN A 53 -1.25 1.35 20.93
CA ASN A 53 -0.27 0.43 20.34
C ASN A 53 0.22 0.91 18.95
N PRO A 54 0.70 2.16 18.79
CA PRO A 54 1.03 2.74 17.48
C PRO A 54 2.27 2.10 16.83
N ALA A 55 3.08 1.39 17.62
CA ALA A 55 4.22 0.62 17.12
C ALA A 55 3.83 -0.77 16.62
N GLU A 56 2.66 -1.28 17.02
CA GLU A 56 2.19 -2.63 16.71
C GLU A 56 1.16 -2.63 15.59
N PHE A 57 0.26 -1.64 15.58
CA PHE A 57 -0.84 -1.58 14.63
C PHE A 57 -0.77 -0.40 13.67
N HIS A 58 -1.27 -0.66 12.48
CA HIS A 58 -1.72 0.34 11.52
C HIS A 58 -3.18 0.02 11.14
N MET A 59 -3.76 0.80 10.24
CA MET A 59 -5.09 0.52 9.70
C MET A 59 -5.05 0.26 8.20
N TRP A 60 -5.94 -0.61 7.76
CA TRP A 60 -6.42 -0.63 6.39
C TRP A 60 -7.87 -0.19 6.37
N ASP A 61 -8.14 0.84 5.61
CA ASP A 61 -9.44 1.49 5.53
C ASP A 61 -9.87 1.59 4.07
N GLN A 62 -10.99 0.95 3.76
CA GLN A 62 -11.47 0.74 2.40
C GLN A 62 -12.98 0.90 2.29
N ILE A 63 -13.43 1.16 1.07
CA ILE A 63 -14.85 1.08 0.67
C ILE A 63 -15.08 -0.32 0.10
N GLU A 64 -16.01 -1.08 0.67
CA GLU A 64 -16.41 -2.39 0.11
C GLU A 64 -17.57 -2.25 -0.88
N ASN A 65 -18.47 -1.30 -0.66
CA ASN A 65 -19.55 -0.93 -1.58
C ASN A 65 -20.00 0.53 -1.31
N ASP A 66 -20.95 1.04 -2.11
CA ASP A 66 -21.35 2.45 -2.10
C ASP A 66 -21.84 2.99 -0.73
N SER A 67 -22.17 2.13 0.25
CA SER A 67 -22.64 2.55 1.58
C SER A 67 -21.83 1.99 2.76
N VAL A 68 -20.88 1.07 2.51
CA VAL A 68 -20.14 0.36 3.55
C VAL A 68 -18.65 0.66 3.49
N ARG A 69 -18.15 1.26 4.58
CA ARG A 69 -16.72 1.40 4.87
C ARG A 69 -16.29 0.33 5.86
N VAL A 70 -15.10 -0.23 5.64
CA VAL A 70 -14.49 -1.20 6.55
C VAL A 70 -13.09 -0.76 6.92
N SER A 71 -12.85 -0.65 8.23
CA SER A 71 -11.54 -0.36 8.80
C SER A 71 -11.05 -1.58 9.59
N ARG A 72 -9.83 -2.03 9.31
CA ARG A 72 -9.20 -3.21 9.92
C ARG A 72 -7.88 -2.83 10.55
N LEU A 73 -7.61 -3.33 11.76
CA LEU A 73 -6.26 -3.30 12.32
C LEU A 73 -5.39 -4.25 11.54
N ILE A 74 -4.17 -3.82 11.24
CA ILE A 74 -3.15 -4.63 10.56
C ILE A 74 -1.83 -4.47 11.32
N PRO A 75 -0.88 -5.41 11.19
CA PRO A 75 0.44 -5.21 11.76
C PRO A 75 1.08 -3.92 11.19
N LYS A 76 1.78 -3.16 12.03
CA LYS A 76 2.54 -1.96 11.60
C LYS A 76 3.77 -2.35 10.80
N LYS A 77 4.36 -3.51 11.14
CA LYS A 77 5.60 -4.03 10.56
C LYS A 77 5.52 -5.54 10.37
N GLU A 78 5.96 -6.01 9.21
CA GLU A 78 6.12 -7.43 8.90
C GLU A 78 7.57 -7.73 8.53
N LYS A 79 8.04 -8.95 8.85
CA LYS A 79 9.32 -9.47 8.39
C LYS A 79 9.09 -10.73 7.59
N LEU A 80 9.76 -10.84 6.44
CA LEU A 80 9.68 -12.02 5.61
C LEU A 80 10.98 -12.25 4.83
N LYS A 81 11.09 -13.46 4.26
CA LYS A 81 12.15 -13.83 3.34
C LYS A 81 11.58 -13.90 1.93
N VAL A 82 12.22 -13.22 1.00
CA VAL A 82 11.88 -13.26 -0.43
C VAL A 82 13.05 -13.75 -1.26
N SER A 83 12.76 -14.19 -2.49
CA SER A 83 13.80 -14.44 -3.48
C SER A 83 14.33 -13.10 -3.99
N TYR A 84 15.51 -12.71 -3.51
CA TYR A 84 16.17 -11.48 -3.95
C TYR A 84 16.41 -11.44 -5.47
N PRO A 85 16.87 -12.54 -6.12
CA PRO A 85 17.00 -12.57 -7.58
C PRO A 85 15.69 -12.31 -8.32
N ASP A 86 14.57 -12.86 -7.84
CA ASP A 86 13.27 -12.66 -8.49
C ASP A 86 12.73 -11.23 -8.29
N VAL A 87 12.95 -10.65 -7.09
CA VAL A 87 12.67 -9.23 -6.85
C VAL A 87 13.48 -8.36 -7.80
N PHE A 88 14.78 -8.60 -7.89
CA PHE A 88 15.70 -7.84 -8.73
C PHE A 88 15.26 -7.90 -10.20
N LYS A 89 15.01 -9.10 -10.71
CA LYS A 89 14.52 -9.33 -12.08
C LYS A 89 13.18 -8.63 -12.33
N SER A 90 12.28 -8.63 -11.35
CA SER A 90 10.97 -7.97 -11.48
C SER A 90 11.11 -6.45 -11.52
N VAL A 91 11.99 -5.88 -10.69
CA VAL A 91 12.31 -4.45 -10.74
C VAL A 91 12.90 -4.07 -12.10
N GLU A 92 13.92 -4.79 -12.58
CA GLU A 92 14.53 -4.49 -13.90
C GLU A 92 13.51 -4.63 -15.03
N LYS A 93 12.67 -5.67 -15.01
CA LYS A 93 11.62 -5.89 -16.00
C LYS A 93 10.63 -4.71 -16.07
N ILE A 94 10.17 -4.24 -14.93
CA ILE A 94 9.13 -3.18 -14.87
C ILE A 94 9.74 -1.80 -15.14
N THR A 95 10.94 -1.54 -14.61
CA THR A 95 11.57 -0.22 -14.70
C THR A 95 12.40 -0.02 -15.96
N GLY A 96 12.79 -1.10 -16.65
CA GLY A 96 13.75 -1.06 -17.76
C GLY A 96 15.17 -0.65 -17.35
N SER A 97 15.42 -0.46 -16.05
CA SER A 97 16.74 -0.09 -15.52
C SER A 97 17.56 -1.34 -15.26
N SER A 98 18.85 -1.29 -15.54
CA SER A 98 19.78 -2.30 -15.04
C SER A 98 20.28 -1.88 -13.66
N LEU A 99 20.26 -2.81 -12.71
CA LEU A 99 20.74 -2.61 -11.35
C LEU A 99 22.18 -3.10 -11.25
N ALA A 100 23.08 -2.26 -10.75
CA ALA A 100 24.48 -2.64 -10.55
C ALA A 100 24.71 -3.25 -9.17
N GLY A 101 25.47 -4.34 -9.10
CA GLY A 101 25.87 -4.98 -7.84
C GLY A 101 24.70 -5.64 -7.10
N ASN A 102 24.72 -5.54 -5.77
CA ASN A 102 23.68 -6.07 -4.88
C ASN A 102 23.19 -4.96 -3.94
N PRO A 103 22.36 -4.02 -4.44
CA PRO A 103 21.86 -2.91 -3.63
C PRO A 103 20.80 -3.36 -2.63
N VAL A 104 20.63 -2.61 -1.55
CA VAL A 104 19.37 -2.69 -0.79
C VAL A 104 18.28 -2.01 -1.62
N ILE A 105 17.17 -2.70 -1.83
CA ILE A 105 16.04 -2.21 -2.63
C ILE A 105 14.96 -1.72 -1.68
N ILE A 106 14.57 -0.46 -1.82
CA ILE A 106 13.41 0.13 -1.15
C ILE A 106 12.28 0.24 -2.18
N ILE A 107 11.11 -0.28 -1.83
CA ILE A 107 9.89 -0.17 -2.63
C ILE A 107 8.83 0.55 -1.83
N PHE A 108 8.39 1.72 -2.31
CA PHE A 108 7.15 2.37 -1.91
C PHE A 108 6.02 1.76 -2.74
N TYR A 109 4.90 1.40 -2.12
CA TYR A 109 3.79 0.72 -2.79
C TYR A 109 2.45 1.35 -2.43
N ASP A 110 1.70 1.80 -3.43
CA ASP A 110 0.35 2.32 -3.26
C ASP A 110 -0.71 1.30 -3.70
N TYR A 111 -1.78 1.20 -2.91
CA TYR A 111 -2.88 0.27 -3.11
C TYR A 111 -4.07 0.94 -3.80
N THR A 112 -4.82 0.14 -4.53
CA THR A 112 -6.16 0.53 -4.99
C THR A 112 -7.11 0.70 -3.81
N ASN A 113 -8.06 1.64 -3.94
CA ASN A 113 -9.09 1.98 -2.96
C ASN A 113 -8.55 2.44 -1.59
N ASP A 114 -7.32 2.97 -1.56
CA ASP A 114 -6.74 3.52 -0.34
C ASP A 114 -7.41 4.85 0.04
N LEU A 115 -8.09 4.85 1.19
CA LEU A 115 -8.81 6.01 1.73
C LEU A 115 -7.93 7.03 2.47
N CYS A 116 -6.62 6.86 2.48
CA CYS A 116 -5.71 7.75 3.21
C CYS A 116 -5.84 9.24 2.83
N SER A 117 -6.11 9.56 1.57
CA SER A 117 -6.29 10.95 1.14
C SER A 117 -7.60 11.13 0.35
N PRO A 118 -8.63 11.75 0.95
CA PRO A 118 -9.94 11.92 0.30
C PRO A 118 -9.95 13.04 -0.76
N ALA A 119 -8.81 13.67 -1.06
CA ALA A 119 -8.74 14.89 -1.86
C ALA A 119 -8.91 14.69 -3.38
N SER A 120 -8.80 13.46 -3.88
CA SER A 120 -9.07 13.11 -5.28
C SER A 120 -9.47 11.64 -5.41
N SER A 121 -10.13 11.27 -6.51
CA SER A 121 -10.55 9.89 -6.82
C SER A 121 -9.45 8.89 -6.43
N PHE A 122 -9.78 7.92 -5.56
CA PHE A 122 -8.80 7.09 -4.85
C PHE A 122 -7.81 6.37 -5.75
N ASN A 123 -8.28 5.97 -6.93
CA ASN A 123 -7.51 5.24 -7.93
C ASN A 123 -7.03 6.14 -9.08
N ASN A 124 -7.23 7.46 -9.01
CA ASN A 124 -6.79 8.37 -10.05
C ASN A 124 -5.78 9.38 -9.50
N TRP A 125 -4.56 9.27 -10.01
CA TRP A 125 -3.46 10.15 -9.68
C TRP A 125 -3.34 11.20 -10.77
N ASP A 126 -3.81 12.41 -10.45
CA ASP A 126 -3.68 13.57 -11.32
C ASP A 126 -2.28 14.17 -11.30
N THR A 127 -1.97 14.95 -12.34
CA THR A 127 -0.65 15.56 -12.55
C THR A 127 -0.15 16.38 -11.35
N LEU A 128 -1.04 17.00 -10.57
CA LEU A 128 -0.67 17.81 -9.41
C LEU A 128 -0.26 16.93 -8.22
N ARG A 129 -1.03 15.89 -7.92
CA ARG A 129 -0.72 14.89 -6.88
C ARG A 129 0.63 14.26 -7.16
N ILE A 130 0.82 13.80 -8.39
CA ILE A 130 2.07 13.22 -8.88
C ILE A 130 3.26 14.15 -8.66
N ARG A 131 3.11 15.43 -8.99
CA ARG A 131 4.20 16.41 -8.85
C ARG A 131 4.56 16.64 -7.38
N LYS A 132 3.54 16.69 -6.50
CA LYS A 132 3.73 16.83 -5.06
C LYS A 132 4.46 15.61 -4.50
N ASP A 133 4.00 14.42 -4.85
CA ASP A 133 4.54 13.17 -4.32
C ASP A 133 5.94 12.91 -4.87
N LYS A 134 6.19 13.22 -6.15
CA LYS A 134 7.55 13.18 -6.71
C LYS A 134 8.51 14.07 -5.94
N ARG A 135 8.11 15.29 -5.59
CA ARG A 135 8.98 16.20 -4.84
C ARG A 135 9.33 15.64 -3.46
N ALA A 136 8.34 15.06 -2.77
CA ALA A 136 8.56 14.42 -1.48
C ALA A 136 9.50 13.21 -1.62
N ALA A 137 9.22 12.36 -2.60
CA ALA A 137 9.99 11.17 -2.92
C ALA A 137 11.43 11.46 -3.36
N ASP A 138 11.65 12.45 -4.22
CA ASP A 138 12.99 12.87 -4.67
C ASP A 138 13.83 13.38 -3.48
N ASN A 139 13.21 14.14 -2.57
CA ASN A 139 13.88 14.60 -1.36
C ASN A 139 14.27 13.43 -0.45
N LEU A 140 13.37 12.46 -0.28
CA LEU A 140 13.61 11.26 0.51
C LEU A 140 14.73 10.41 -0.09
N LYS A 141 14.62 10.10 -1.38
CA LYS A 141 15.61 9.35 -2.14
C LYS A 141 16.97 10.02 -2.06
N ARG A 142 17.05 11.33 -2.30
CA ARG A 142 18.32 12.08 -2.22
C ARG A 142 18.95 11.92 -0.83
N ARG A 143 18.18 12.09 0.25
CA ARG A 143 18.69 11.94 1.62
C ARG A 143 19.21 10.53 1.89
N ILE A 144 18.44 9.50 1.51
CA ILE A 144 18.84 8.11 1.69
C ILE A 144 20.09 7.79 0.87
N GLN A 145 20.12 8.16 -0.42
CA GLN A 145 21.24 7.82 -1.31
C GLN A 145 22.53 8.58 -1.00
N GLN A 146 22.43 9.81 -0.49
CA GLN A 146 23.60 10.56 0.00
C GLN A 146 24.25 9.87 1.20
N GLN A 147 23.45 9.30 2.09
CA GLN A 147 23.93 8.62 3.28
C GLN A 147 24.29 7.15 3.02
N TYR A 148 23.60 6.51 2.06
CA TYR A 148 23.69 5.09 1.75
C TYR A 148 23.76 4.87 0.23
N PRO A 149 24.97 4.94 -0.37
CA PRO A 149 25.13 4.92 -1.84
C PRO A 149 24.74 3.58 -2.49
N ASN A 150 24.70 2.49 -1.73
CA ASN A 150 24.26 1.17 -2.21
C ASN A 150 22.74 0.91 -1.96
N VAL A 151 21.94 1.97 -1.81
CA VAL A 151 20.49 1.88 -1.66
C VAL A 151 19.81 2.46 -2.90
N ILE A 152 18.84 1.71 -3.42
CA ILE A 152 17.96 2.17 -4.50
C ILE A 152 16.52 2.22 -4.01
N ALA A 153 15.74 3.15 -4.56
CA ALA A 153 14.36 3.37 -4.16
C ALA A 153 13.46 3.55 -5.39
N TYR A 154 12.36 2.80 -5.41
CA TYR A 154 11.34 2.82 -6.46
C TYR A 154 9.96 2.97 -5.85
N HIS A 155 9.03 3.54 -6.64
CA HIS A 155 7.63 3.68 -6.25
C HIS A 155 6.76 2.91 -7.23
N PHE A 156 6.06 1.92 -6.72
CA PHE A 156 5.15 1.08 -7.48
C PHE A 156 3.69 1.32 -7.09
N PHE A 157 2.80 1.14 -8.05
CA PHE A 157 1.35 1.23 -7.90
C PHE A 157 0.72 -0.12 -8.20
N GLU A 158 -0.28 -0.48 -7.40
CA GLU A 158 -1.15 -1.62 -7.70
C GLU A 158 -1.88 -1.43 -9.04
N PRO A 159 -2.00 -2.47 -9.87
CA PRO A 159 -2.79 -2.39 -11.09
C PRO A 159 -4.24 -1.97 -10.80
N GLY A 160 -4.75 -1.04 -11.60
CA GLY A 160 -6.06 -0.40 -11.40
C GLY A 160 -5.94 1.07 -11.00
N ILE A 161 -4.78 1.49 -10.47
CA ILE A 161 -4.48 2.91 -10.30
C ILE A 161 -4.18 3.52 -11.69
N THR A 162 -4.96 4.52 -12.05
CA THR A 162 -4.73 5.37 -13.22
C THR A 162 -3.82 6.50 -12.83
N ILE A 163 -2.78 6.70 -13.64
CA ILE A 163 -1.77 7.72 -13.45
C ILE A 163 -1.79 8.59 -14.69
N GLU A 164 -2.11 9.87 -14.53
CA GLU A 164 -2.15 10.79 -15.67
C GLU A 164 -0.78 10.86 -16.37
N PRO A 165 -0.73 10.84 -17.72
CA PRO A 165 0.52 10.96 -18.43
C PRO A 165 1.27 12.25 -18.09
N SER A 166 2.49 12.11 -17.61
CA SER A 166 3.41 13.21 -17.32
C SER A 166 4.84 12.73 -17.50
N GLN A 167 5.72 13.60 -17.99
CA GLN A 167 7.14 13.26 -18.14
C GLN A 167 7.79 12.94 -16.78
N LEU A 168 7.21 13.43 -15.68
CA LEU A 168 7.67 13.17 -14.32
C LEU A 168 7.52 11.70 -13.88
N HIS A 169 6.68 10.92 -14.55
CA HIS A 169 6.44 9.50 -14.21
C HIS A 169 7.55 8.57 -14.60
N LYS A 170 8.16 8.81 -15.75
CA LYS A 170 8.90 7.79 -16.50
C LYS A 170 10.12 7.24 -15.77
N GLU A 171 10.58 7.93 -14.73
CA GLU A 171 11.80 7.59 -14.00
C GLU A 171 11.55 7.05 -12.59
N TYR A 172 10.32 7.16 -12.06
CA TYR A 172 10.10 6.95 -10.63
C TYR A 172 8.83 6.17 -10.26
N PHE A 173 7.77 6.32 -11.06
CA PHE A 173 6.46 5.80 -10.77
C PHE A 173 6.13 4.67 -11.74
N PHE A 174 5.95 3.47 -11.20
CA PHE A 174 5.81 2.26 -12.00
C PHE A 174 4.53 1.51 -11.64
N LEU A 175 3.87 0.91 -12.62
CA LEU A 175 2.74 0.01 -12.36
C LEU A 175 3.26 -1.42 -12.19
N ASP A 176 2.84 -2.10 -11.14
CA ASP A 176 3.12 -3.53 -10.90
C ASP A 176 2.24 -4.41 -11.80
N ARG A 177 2.41 -4.29 -13.12
CA ARG A 177 1.49 -4.83 -14.14
C ARG A 177 1.23 -6.33 -14.03
N ASP A 178 2.22 -7.10 -13.57
CA ASP A 178 2.11 -8.55 -13.42
C ASP A 178 1.64 -8.98 -12.02
N HIS A 179 1.33 -8.02 -11.15
CA HIS A 179 0.97 -8.21 -9.74
C HIS A 179 2.06 -8.95 -8.93
N TYR A 180 3.32 -8.86 -9.34
CA TYR A 180 4.42 -9.59 -8.68
C TYR A 180 4.58 -9.09 -7.25
N PHE A 181 4.68 -7.77 -7.07
CA PHE A 181 4.86 -7.19 -5.75
C PHE A 181 3.59 -7.31 -4.92
N ARG A 182 2.40 -7.10 -5.51
CA ARG A 182 1.13 -7.25 -4.80
C ARG A 182 0.95 -8.66 -4.21
N LYS A 183 1.17 -9.69 -5.02
CA LYS A 183 0.94 -11.09 -4.62
C LYS A 183 2.09 -11.67 -3.80
N GLY A 184 3.32 -11.26 -4.10
CA GLY A 184 4.52 -11.81 -3.50
C GLY A 184 4.93 -11.13 -2.19
N LEU A 185 4.77 -9.80 -2.11
CA LEU A 185 5.37 -8.97 -1.07
C LEU A 185 4.31 -8.20 -0.27
N PHE A 186 3.51 -7.37 -0.93
CA PHE A 186 2.52 -6.49 -0.31
C PHE A 186 1.15 -7.17 -0.16
N LYS A 187 1.12 -8.26 0.60
CA LYS A 187 -0.10 -9.07 0.79
C LYS A 187 -1.13 -8.35 1.67
N THR A 188 -0.65 -7.73 2.74
CA THR A 188 -1.41 -6.91 3.67
C THR A 188 -1.52 -5.48 3.14
N GLN A 189 -2.72 -5.07 2.72
CA GLN A 189 -3.01 -3.70 2.32
C GLN A 189 -2.96 -2.78 3.54
N ALA A 190 -2.63 -1.52 3.33
CA ALA A 190 -2.48 -0.54 4.40
C ALA A 190 -2.84 0.85 3.91
N SER A 191 -3.49 1.64 4.77
CA SER A 191 -3.82 3.01 4.41
C SER A 191 -2.54 3.82 4.32
N CYS A 192 -2.43 4.63 3.28
CA CYS A 192 -1.25 5.41 2.92
C CYS A 192 -0.08 4.53 2.41
N GLY A 193 -0.41 3.46 1.70
CA GLY A 193 0.57 2.58 1.07
C GLY A 193 1.42 1.75 2.05
N SER A 194 2.55 1.23 1.57
CA SER A 194 3.52 0.47 2.37
C SER A 194 4.93 0.64 1.83
N ILE A 195 5.92 0.33 2.66
CA ILE A 195 7.34 0.45 2.32
C ILE A 195 8.03 -0.87 2.61
N ALA A 196 8.58 -1.51 1.58
CA ALA A 196 9.44 -2.67 1.73
C ALA A 196 10.92 -2.29 1.65
N ILE A 197 11.73 -2.87 2.52
CA ILE A 197 13.19 -2.73 2.56
C ILE A 197 13.77 -4.13 2.39
N ILE A 198 14.41 -4.37 1.25
CA ILE A 198 14.82 -5.69 0.79
C ILE A 198 16.34 -5.72 0.69
N LYS A 199 16.98 -6.46 1.60
CA LYS A 199 18.44 -6.59 1.65
C LYS A 199 18.95 -7.63 0.66
N PRO A 200 20.23 -7.54 0.24
CA PRO A 200 20.89 -8.63 -0.46
C PRO A 200 20.67 -9.97 0.25
N GLY A 201 20.35 -10.99 -0.52
CA GLY A 201 20.00 -12.31 0.00
C GLY A 201 18.55 -12.44 0.46
N GLY A 202 17.73 -11.37 0.43
CA GLY A 202 16.27 -11.45 0.48
C GLY A 202 15.64 -11.36 1.86
N ALA A 203 16.39 -10.92 2.88
CA ALA A 203 15.75 -10.50 4.13
C ALA A 203 14.96 -9.21 3.88
N THR A 204 13.69 -9.20 4.27
CA THR A 204 12.78 -8.09 3.95
C THR A 204 11.98 -7.66 5.17
N ILE A 205 11.87 -6.35 5.32
CA ILE A 205 11.00 -5.68 6.29
C ILE A 205 9.97 -4.88 5.51
N ILE A 206 8.68 -5.02 5.85
CA ILE A 206 7.60 -4.19 5.32
C ILE A 206 7.07 -3.33 6.46
N HIS A 207 6.97 -2.03 6.23
CA HIS A 207 6.26 -1.09 7.09
C HIS A 207 4.94 -0.71 6.42
N HIS A 208 3.84 -0.79 7.18
CA HIS A 208 2.51 -0.47 6.71
C HIS A 208 2.15 0.99 7.01
N GLY A 209 1.70 1.70 5.98
CA GLY A 209 1.41 3.13 5.99
C GLY A 209 2.64 4.03 5.87
N GLU A 210 2.40 5.34 6.01
CA GLU A 210 3.46 6.35 6.00
C GLU A 210 4.50 6.04 7.09
N THR A 211 5.76 6.00 6.67
CA THR A 211 6.89 5.68 7.55
C THR A 211 7.91 6.81 7.49
N ALA A 212 8.28 7.32 8.65
CA ALA A 212 9.25 8.41 8.74
C ALA A 212 10.65 7.94 8.30
N VAL A 213 11.43 8.86 7.70
CA VAL A 213 12.79 8.58 7.21
C VAL A 213 13.68 7.92 8.25
N PRO A 214 13.71 8.36 9.54
CA PRO A 214 14.55 7.71 10.54
C PRO A 214 14.24 6.22 10.72
N VAL A 215 12.97 5.83 10.64
CA VAL A 215 12.52 4.42 10.75
C VAL A 215 12.93 3.60 9.53
N ILE A 216 12.82 4.18 8.33
CA ILE A 216 13.33 3.55 7.10
C ILE A 216 14.84 3.32 7.23
N THR A 217 15.59 4.34 7.67
CA THR A 217 17.05 4.25 7.77
C THR A 217 17.52 3.29 8.87
N SER A 218 16.82 3.20 10.00
CA SER A 218 17.17 2.23 11.05
C SER A 218 16.96 0.79 10.58
N SER A 219 15.93 0.54 9.79
CA SER A 219 15.61 -0.78 9.23
C SER A 219 16.66 -1.28 8.22
N LEU A 220 17.51 -0.40 7.68
CA LEU A 220 18.66 -0.82 6.85
C LEU A 220 19.66 -1.68 7.63
N PHE A 221 19.66 -1.60 8.96
CA PHE A 221 20.59 -2.30 9.84
C PHE A 221 19.98 -3.47 10.61
N GLU A 222 18.66 -3.66 10.53
CA GLU A 222 17.93 -4.76 11.20
C GLU A 222 17.97 -6.08 10.42
#